data_AF-A0A800AWR7-F1
#
_entry.id   AF-A0A800AWR7-F1
#
_cell.length_a   1.000
_cell.length_b   1.000
_cell.length_c   1.000
_cell.angle_alpha   90.00
_cell.angle_beta   90.00
_cell.angle_gamma   90.00
#
_symmetry.space_group_name_H-M   'P 1'
#
loop_
_entity.id
_entity.type
_entity.pdbx_description
1 polymer ?
#
loop_
_entity_poly.entity_id
_entity_poly.type
_entity_poly.pdbx_seq_one_letter_code
_entity_poly.pdbx_strand_id
1 'polypeptide(L)'
;MASNKKYWTSAAELKDGSIVEKLSKAEFLEDIPTDEFLGDKETLESSSTSRRDFLKYVGFTTAAASLAACEGPVIKTIPYVIKPNDVNPGVADYYATTIADGYDFANVLVKVRDGRPIKLAPNKEALVNNETNARVQASVLSLYDSNRLKGALNNGKAVDYKTLDKEIVTKLNQIKASGKKIVFLTGTMASPSTDKLLAEFKVNYPTTEHIVYDAVSASAALDAFETMYGTRTLPNYKFENADVIVSIGADFLGDWLGGGYEKGYATNRVPKNGKMSQHIQFESNMSLTGANADKRFALKPSEQKFALINLYNAITGKSLTSKATPQDAAIKQAAKNLKQAGSKGLVVTGIQDVNAQVLALAINKYLASNAVDTVNTKNTRKGNDNKVAKLITDMNSGNIGAVIINQANPVYTLANSKDFILGLKKVTLSVAFTSSPSETSKHVQYVNAT
;
A
#
# COMPACT_ATOMS: atom_id res chain seq x y z
N MET A 1 51.16 -4.66 -19.01
CA MET A 1 52.06 -5.81 -19.29
C MET A 1 52.20 -6.56 -17.97
N ALA A 2 51.76 -7.80 -17.76
CA ALA A 2 51.72 -8.98 -18.63
C ALA A 2 50.31 -9.57 -18.78
N SER A 3 49.88 -9.82 -20.03
CA SER A 3 48.53 -10.22 -20.38
C SER A 3 48.38 -11.72 -20.70
N ASN A 4 49.33 -12.57 -20.31
CA ASN A 4 49.18 -14.03 -20.42
C ASN A 4 49.80 -14.72 -19.20
N LYS A 5 48.97 -15.08 -18.22
CA LYS A 5 49.38 -16.00 -17.15
C LYS A 5 49.20 -17.42 -17.69
N LYS A 6 50.31 -18.08 -18.02
CA LYS A 6 50.33 -19.49 -18.42
C LYS A 6 50.44 -20.35 -17.15
N TYR A 7 49.45 -21.21 -16.92
CA TYR A 7 49.42 -22.15 -15.79
C TYR A 7 49.91 -23.49 -16.28
N TRP A 8 51.04 -23.96 -15.74
CA TRP A 8 51.61 -25.26 -16.08
C TRP A 8 50.99 -26.33 -15.20
N THR A 9 50.54 -27.41 -15.82
CA THR A 9 49.84 -28.52 -15.14
C THR A 9 50.77 -29.70 -14.83
N SER A 10 51.96 -29.75 -15.44
CA SER A 10 52.99 -30.76 -15.13
C SER A 10 54.42 -30.24 -15.31
N ALA A 11 55.39 -30.94 -14.71
CA ALA A 11 56.82 -30.60 -14.81
C ALA A 11 57.40 -30.78 -16.23
N ALA A 12 56.78 -31.63 -17.06
CA ALA A 12 57.16 -31.84 -18.46
C ALA A 12 56.80 -30.62 -19.33
N GLU A 13 55.65 -30.01 -19.06
CA GLU A 13 55.13 -28.83 -19.75
C GLU A 13 56.05 -27.59 -19.56
N LEU A 14 56.78 -27.52 -18.45
CA LEU A 14 57.75 -26.46 -18.13
C LEU A 14 59.08 -26.60 -18.88
N LYS A 15 59.51 -27.83 -19.20
CA LYS A 15 60.86 -28.10 -19.73
C LYS A 15 60.94 -28.29 -21.24
N ASP A 16 59.95 -28.94 -21.84
CA ASP A 16 59.94 -29.21 -23.28
C ASP A 16 58.50 -29.24 -23.81
N GLY A 17 58.02 -28.06 -24.23
CA GLY A 17 56.61 -27.86 -24.56
C GLY A 17 56.14 -28.59 -25.82
N SER A 18 57.04 -28.98 -26.73
CA SER A 18 56.66 -29.43 -28.08
C SER A 18 56.00 -30.82 -28.13
N ILE A 19 56.47 -31.75 -27.29
CA ILE A 19 55.92 -33.12 -27.21
C ILE A 19 54.64 -33.14 -26.38
N VAL A 20 54.63 -32.41 -25.25
CA VAL A 20 53.45 -32.32 -24.38
C VAL A 20 52.31 -31.59 -25.10
N GLU A 21 52.61 -30.57 -25.91
CA GLU A 21 51.61 -29.85 -26.71
C GLU A 21 51.08 -30.68 -27.90
N LYS A 22 51.88 -31.60 -28.45
CA LYS A 22 51.40 -32.57 -29.45
C LYS A 22 50.52 -33.65 -28.84
N LEU A 23 50.92 -34.21 -27.70
CA LEU A 23 50.17 -35.27 -27.02
C LEU A 23 48.92 -34.73 -26.30
N SER A 24 48.93 -33.49 -25.81
CA SER A 24 47.73 -32.87 -25.21
C SER A 24 46.67 -32.51 -26.24
N LYS A 25 47.06 -32.34 -27.51
CA LYS A 25 46.16 -32.08 -28.64
C LYS A 25 45.72 -33.36 -29.36
N ALA A 26 46.31 -34.52 -29.03
CA ALA A 26 46.02 -35.80 -29.67
C ALA A 26 45.40 -36.76 -28.65
N GLU A 27 44.06 -36.84 -28.62
CA GLU A 27 43.36 -37.77 -27.74
C GLU A 27 43.44 -39.23 -28.23
N PHE A 28 43.85 -39.44 -29.50
CA PHE A 28 44.20 -40.74 -30.10
C PHE A 28 45.51 -40.61 -30.90
N LEU A 29 46.24 -41.73 -31.06
CA LEU A 29 47.53 -41.75 -31.78
C LEU A 29 47.41 -41.67 -33.32
N GLU A 30 46.20 -41.83 -33.87
CA GLU A 30 45.88 -41.69 -35.30
C GLU A 30 44.79 -40.63 -35.50
N ASP A 31 44.94 -39.77 -36.51
CA ASP A 31 43.95 -38.75 -36.85
C ASP A 31 42.64 -39.38 -37.31
N ILE A 32 41.55 -39.04 -36.62
CA ILE A 32 40.20 -39.45 -37.00
C ILE A 32 39.66 -38.39 -37.98
N PRO A 33 39.39 -38.72 -39.26
CA PRO A 33 38.95 -37.75 -40.26
C PRO A 33 37.49 -37.34 -39.99
N THR A 34 37.33 -36.28 -39.18
CA THR A 34 36.03 -35.76 -38.74
C THR A 34 35.40 -34.83 -39.77
N ASP A 35 36.21 -34.08 -40.52
CA ASP A 35 35.75 -33.13 -41.54
C ASP A 35 35.12 -33.82 -42.76
N GLU A 36 35.64 -34.98 -43.18
CA GLU A 36 35.09 -35.78 -44.30
C GLU A 36 33.76 -36.46 -43.96
N PHE A 37 33.49 -36.72 -42.68
CA PHE A 37 32.30 -37.45 -42.22
C PHE A 37 31.13 -36.53 -41.83
N LEU A 38 31.39 -35.38 -41.20
CA LEU A 38 30.35 -34.49 -40.67
C LEU A 38 30.05 -33.27 -41.56
N GLY A 39 30.95 -32.94 -42.50
CA GLY A 39 30.85 -31.74 -43.33
C GLY A 39 29.93 -31.87 -44.54
N ASP A 40 29.65 -33.09 -44.99
CA ASP A 40 29.03 -33.30 -46.30
C ASP A 40 27.92 -34.38 -46.23
N LYS A 41 26.71 -34.00 -46.63
CA LYS A 41 25.48 -34.80 -46.44
C LYS A 41 25.46 -36.05 -47.32
N GLU A 42 26.04 -35.98 -48.51
CA GLU A 42 26.11 -37.10 -49.46
C GLU A 42 27.08 -38.19 -48.98
N THR A 43 28.21 -37.81 -48.38
CA THR A 43 29.24 -38.72 -47.84
C THR A 43 28.77 -39.47 -46.59
N LEU A 44 27.88 -38.85 -45.82
CA LEU A 44 27.22 -39.43 -44.65
C LEU A 44 26.19 -40.51 -45.04
N GLU A 45 25.53 -40.35 -46.19
CA GLU A 45 24.60 -41.35 -46.73
C GLU A 45 25.31 -42.51 -47.46
N SER A 46 26.51 -42.28 -48.02
CA SER A 46 27.27 -43.30 -48.76
C SER A 46 28.31 -44.07 -47.93
N SER A 47 28.61 -43.64 -46.70
CA SER A 47 29.67 -44.27 -45.88
C SER A 47 29.12 -45.41 -45.01
N SER A 48 29.67 -46.61 -45.18
CA SER A 48 29.45 -47.72 -44.25
C SER A 48 30.35 -47.55 -43.02
N THR A 49 29.99 -46.67 -42.08
CA THR A 49 30.73 -46.57 -40.82
C THR A 49 30.66 -47.90 -40.06
N SER A 50 31.78 -48.39 -39.53
CA SER A 50 31.74 -49.58 -38.69
C SER A 50 30.98 -49.26 -37.39
N ARG A 51 30.31 -50.26 -36.78
CA ARG A 51 29.69 -50.10 -35.45
C ARG A 51 30.67 -49.53 -34.42
N ARG A 52 31.96 -49.84 -34.56
CA ARG A 52 33.03 -49.37 -33.68
C ARG A 52 33.27 -47.87 -33.84
N ASP A 53 33.30 -47.36 -35.07
CA ASP A 53 33.59 -45.94 -35.30
C ASP A 53 32.37 -45.07 -34.98
N PHE A 54 31.16 -45.55 -35.22
CA PHE A 54 29.95 -44.90 -34.73
C PHE A 54 29.95 -44.75 -33.20
N LEU A 55 30.32 -45.81 -32.46
CA LEU A 55 30.41 -45.75 -30.99
C LEU A 55 31.52 -44.82 -30.51
N LYS A 56 32.64 -44.69 -31.23
CA LYS A 56 33.68 -43.69 -30.93
C LYS A 56 33.12 -42.27 -31.09
N TYR A 57 32.43 -41.97 -32.19
CA TYR A 57 31.89 -40.64 -32.44
C TYR A 57 30.78 -40.25 -31.45
N VAL A 58 29.83 -41.15 -31.19
CA VAL A 58 28.75 -40.91 -30.20
C VAL A 58 29.32 -40.82 -28.79
N GLY A 59 30.29 -41.68 -28.45
CA GLY A 59 30.97 -41.63 -27.16
C GLY A 59 31.70 -40.30 -26.95
N PHE A 60 32.44 -39.83 -27.95
CA PHE A 60 33.21 -38.58 -27.90
C PHE A 60 32.32 -37.34 -27.86
N THR A 61 31.30 -37.27 -28.73
CA THR A 61 30.36 -36.14 -28.75
C THR A 61 29.53 -36.06 -27.47
N THR A 62 29.12 -37.21 -26.91
CA THR A 62 28.39 -37.25 -25.64
C THR A 62 29.32 -36.88 -24.46
N ALA A 63 30.56 -37.37 -24.44
CA ALA A 63 31.54 -37.02 -23.41
C ALA A 63 31.95 -35.54 -23.46
N ALA A 64 32.24 -35.00 -24.64
CA ALA A 64 32.57 -33.59 -24.84
C ALA A 64 31.39 -32.66 -24.48
N ALA A 65 30.17 -33.01 -24.88
CA ALA A 65 28.96 -32.28 -24.47
C ALA A 65 28.73 -32.36 -22.95
N SER A 66 29.03 -33.50 -22.32
CA SER A 66 28.93 -33.65 -20.86
C SER A 66 30.01 -32.85 -20.11
N LEU A 67 31.22 -32.70 -20.67
CA LEU A 67 32.29 -31.86 -20.09
C LEU A 67 31.97 -30.36 -20.23
N ALA A 68 31.45 -29.93 -21.39
CA ALA A 68 30.97 -28.56 -21.59
C ALA A 68 29.73 -28.24 -20.72
N ALA A 69 28.87 -29.22 -20.44
CA ALA A 69 27.75 -29.09 -19.51
C ALA A 69 28.18 -29.08 -18.03
N CYS A 70 29.44 -29.41 -17.71
CA CYS A 70 29.99 -29.38 -16.35
C CYS A 70 30.71 -28.07 -16.00
N GLU A 71 30.89 -27.13 -16.94
CA GLU A 71 31.43 -25.80 -16.61
C GLU A 71 30.33 -24.91 -16.04
N GLY A 72 30.34 -24.77 -14.71
CA GLY A 72 29.46 -23.83 -14.01
C GLY A 72 29.69 -22.39 -14.50
N PRO A 73 28.64 -21.56 -14.59
CA PRO A 73 28.77 -20.20 -15.11
C PRO A 73 29.73 -19.36 -14.26
N VAL A 74 30.58 -18.56 -14.91
CA VAL A 74 31.48 -17.64 -14.21
C VAL A 74 30.67 -16.52 -13.53
N ILE A 75 30.55 -16.58 -12.21
CA ILE A 75 29.89 -15.55 -11.40
C ILE A 75 30.86 -14.39 -11.15
N LYS A 76 30.50 -13.19 -11.62
CA LYS A 76 31.30 -11.97 -11.43
C LYS A 76 30.92 -11.27 -10.13
N THR A 77 31.92 -10.88 -9.34
CA THR A 77 31.75 -10.02 -8.16
C THR A 77 32.23 -8.61 -8.50
N ILE A 78 31.33 -7.63 -8.51
CA ILE A 78 31.64 -6.24 -8.85
C ILE A 78 31.70 -5.41 -7.55
N PRO A 79 32.86 -4.91 -7.12
CA PRO A 79 32.97 -4.04 -5.96
C PRO A 79 32.47 -2.62 -6.26
N TYR A 80 32.24 -1.84 -5.21
CA TYR A 80 31.99 -0.41 -5.35
C TYR A 80 33.19 0.28 -6.00
N VAL A 81 32.92 1.18 -6.96
CA VAL A 81 33.96 2.08 -7.51
C VAL A 81 34.39 3.08 -6.44
N ILE A 82 33.41 3.68 -5.76
CA ILE A 82 33.60 4.52 -4.57
C ILE A 82 32.65 3.98 -3.51
N LYS A 83 33.20 3.34 -2.48
CA LYS A 83 32.41 2.75 -1.40
C LYS A 83 31.90 3.86 -0.47
N PRO A 84 30.58 3.94 -0.18
CA PRO A 84 30.07 4.81 0.88
C PRO A 84 30.62 4.37 2.24
N ASN A 85 30.90 5.34 3.13
CA ASN A 85 31.44 5.04 4.47
C ASN A 85 30.49 4.18 5.30
N ASP A 86 29.18 4.40 5.15
CA ASP A 86 28.15 3.79 6.00
C ASP A 86 27.65 2.43 5.50
N VAL A 87 28.15 1.94 4.35
CA VAL A 87 27.69 0.67 3.78
C VAL A 87 28.75 -0.39 3.93
N ASN A 88 28.46 -1.47 4.66
CA ASN A 88 29.35 -2.63 4.75
C ASN A 88 28.78 -3.81 3.95
N PRO A 89 29.40 -4.18 2.81
CA PRO A 89 28.86 -5.22 1.93
C PRO A 89 28.53 -6.51 2.68
N GLY A 90 27.29 -6.98 2.53
CA GLY A 90 26.80 -8.20 3.17
C GLY A 90 26.22 -8.02 4.58
N VAL A 91 26.48 -6.90 5.25
CA VAL A 91 25.84 -6.48 6.52
C VAL A 91 24.60 -5.65 6.19
N ALA A 92 23.52 -5.86 6.93
CA ALA A 92 22.27 -5.13 6.72
C ALA A 92 22.19 -3.93 7.67
N ASP A 93 21.75 -2.80 7.13
CA ASP A 93 21.49 -1.57 7.87
C ASP A 93 19.98 -1.41 8.08
N TYR A 94 19.60 -0.61 9.08
CA TYR A 94 18.20 -0.31 9.38
C TYR A 94 17.97 1.20 9.34
N TYR A 95 17.03 1.62 8.52
CA TYR A 95 16.66 3.04 8.38
C TYR A 95 15.29 3.27 8.99
N ALA A 96 15.20 4.26 9.88
CA ALA A 96 13.93 4.70 10.45
C ALA A 96 13.15 5.54 9.42
N THR A 97 11.97 5.06 9.03
CA THR A 97 11.09 5.71 8.06
C THR A 97 9.62 5.57 8.48
N THR A 98 8.71 6.11 7.66
CA THR A 98 7.27 6.01 7.90
C THR A 98 6.55 5.67 6.60
N ILE A 99 5.43 4.96 6.71
CA ILE A 99 4.49 4.73 5.61
C ILE A 99 3.26 5.60 5.85
N ALA A 100 2.83 6.26 4.78
CA ALA A 100 1.62 7.07 4.70
C ALA A 100 1.15 7.08 3.23
N ASP A 101 0.42 6.05 2.82
CA ASP A 101 0.00 5.81 1.43
C ASP A 101 -1.45 6.26 1.11
N GLY A 102 -2.04 7.04 2.01
CA GLY A 102 -3.45 7.46 1.94
C GLY A 102 -4.41 6.54 2.68
N TYR A 103 -4.01 5.30 2.99
CA TYR A 103 -4.86 4.33 3.69
C TYR A 103 -4.20 3.78 4.94
N ASP A 104 -3.00 3.22 4.81
CA ASP A 104 -2.20 2.65 5.88
C ASP A 104 -1.16 3.66 6.38
N PHE A 105 -1.00 3.72 7.71
CA PHE A 105 -0.05 4.61 8.38
C PHE A 105 0.75 3.82 9.42
N ALA A 106 2.08 3.78 9.30
CA ALA A 106 2.94 3.03 10.20
C ALA A 106 4.33 3.65 10.34
N ASN A 107 4.90 3.57 11.53
CA ASN A 107 6.30 3.88 11.79
C ASN A 107 7.13 2.60 11.64
N VAL A 108 8.10 2.60 10.73
CA VAL A 108 8.79 1.37 10.29
C VAL A 108 10.31 1.52 10.27
N LEU A 109 10.99 0.41 10.49
CA LEU A 109 12.42 0.24 10.25
C LEU A 109 12.58 -0.55 8.94
N VAL A 110 13.26 0.04 7.97
CA VAL A 110 13.54 -0.60 6.69
C VAL A 110 14.90 -1.28 6.78
N LYS A 111 14.92 -2.60 6.67
CA LYS A 111 16.15 -3.37 6.52
C LYS A 111 16.65 -3.19 5.10
N VAL A 112 17.86 -2.66 4.97
CA VAL A 112 18.52 -2.38 3.69
C VAL A 112 19.76 -3.26 3.57
N ARG A 113 19.95 -3.87 2.42
CA ARG A 113 21.16 -4.65 2.09
C ARG A 113 21.83 -4.06 0.88
N ASP A 114 23.06 -3.59 1.05
CA ASP A 114 23.87 -2.98 -0.01
C ASP A 114 23.09 -1.88 -0.77
N GLY A 115 22.39 -1.01 -0.04
CA GLY A 115 21.58 0.08 -0.59
C GLY A 115 20.17 -0.31 -1.08
N ARG A 116 19.75 -1.58 -0.97
CA ARG A 116 18.42 -2.04 -1.41
C ARG A 116 17.51 -2.38 -0.23
N PRO A 117 16.32 -1.76 -0.10
CA PRO A 117 15.31 -2.17 0.87
C PRO A 117 14.89 -3.62 0.67
N ILE A 118 14.90 -4.46 1.70
CA ILE A 118 14.53 -5.88 1.56
C ILE A 118 13.40 -6.32 2.49
N LYS A 119 13.16 -5.58 3.59
CA LYS A 119 12.11 -5.92 4.56
C LYS A 119 11.73 -4.71 5.41
N LEU A 120 10.47 -4.63 5.79
CA LEU A 120 9.98 -3.69 6.78
C LEU A 120 9.82 -4.37 8.14
N ALA A 121 10.11 -3.64 9.21
CA ALA A 121 9.84 -4.04 10.58
C ALA A 121 9.12 -2.89 11.31
N PRO A 122 8.28 -3.17 12.32
CA PRO A 122 7.70 -2.11 13.13
C PRO A 122 8.79 -1.35 13.90
N ASN A 123 8.73 -0.02 13.90
CA ASN A 123 9.61 0.80 14.74
C ASN A 123 9.03 0.91 16.16
N LYS A 124 9.52 0.07 17.08
CA LYS A 124 9.05 0.01 18.47
C LYS A 124 9.45 1.22 19.33
N GLU A 125 10.38 2.05 18.89
CA GLU A 125 10.76 3.29 19.58
C GLU A 125 9.76 4.43 19.30
N ALA A 126 8.92 4.30 18.26
CA ALA A 126 7.88 5.28 17.98
C ALA A 126 6.75 5.23 19.03
N LEU A 127 6.26 6.41 19.41
CA LEU A 127 5.20 6.56 20.42
C LEU A 127 3.80 6.13 19.92
N VAL A 128 3.57 6.25 18.62
CA VAL A 128 2.29 5.95 17.96
C VAL A 128 2.54 5.09 16.72
N ASN A 129 1.53 4.35 16.25
CA ASN A 129 1.60 3.53 15.02
C ASN A 129 2.88 2.69 14.90
N ASN A 130 3.36 2.12 16.01
CA ASN A 130 4.59 1.32 16.10
C ASN A 130 4.36 -0.16 15.78
N GLU A 131 3.40 -0.42 14.89
CA GLU A 131 2.94 -1.73 14.46
C GLU A 131 2.77 -1.71 12.94
N THR A 132 2.75 -2.90 12.34
CA THR A 132 2.61 -3.05 10.89
C THR A 132 1.55 -4.11 10.62
N ASN A 133 0.65 -3.81 9.68
CA ASN A 133 -0.26 -4.80 9.13
C ASN A 133 0.39 -5.55 7.95
N ALA A 134 -0.34 -6.51 7.37
CA ALA A 134 0.15 -7.31 6.26
C ALA A 134 0.44 -6.49 5.00
N ARG A 135 -0.37 -5.46 4.70
CA ARG A 135 -0.18 -4.59 3.52
C ARG A 135 1.09 -3.76 3.63
N VAL A 136 1.34 -3.18 4.80
CA VAL A 136 2.57 -2.44 5.13
C VAL A 136 3.80 -3.33 4.94
N GLN A 137 3.75 -4.58 5.43
CA GLN A 137 4.84 -5.55 5.26
C GLN A 137 5.09 -5.92 3.78
N ALA A 138 4.03 -6.02 2.98
CA ALA A 138 4.11 -6.35 1.56
C ALA A 138 4.52 -5.17 0.66
N SER A 139 4.44 -3.93 1.16
CA SER A 139 4.68 -2.71 0.36
C SER A 139 6.09 -2.63 -0.26
N VAL A 140 7.08 -3.36 0.28
CA VAL A 140 8.40 -3.51 -0.33
C VAL A 140 8.34 -4.09 -1.74
N LEU A 141 7.36 -4.96 -2.02
CA LEU A 141 7.18 -5.54 -3.34
C LEU A 141 6.75 -4.50 -4.37
N SER A 142 5.95 -3.51 -3.96
CA SER A 142 5.52 -2.41 -4.83
C SER A 142 6.69 -1.54 -5.29
N LEU A 143 7.78 -1.44 -4.50
CA LEU A 143 9.00 -0.74 -4.92
C LEU A 143 9.67 -1.44 -6.10
N TYR A 144 9.66 -2.78 -6.09
CA TYR A 144 10.31 -3.65 -7.07
C TYR A 144 9.39 -4.15 -8.19
N ASP A 145 8.19 -3.59 -8.30
CA ASP A 145 7.26 -3.95 -9.37
C ASP A 145 7.77 -3.47 -10.74
N SER A 146 7.90 -4.41 -11.67
CA SER A 146 8.32 -4.15 -13.05
C SER A 146 7.33 -3.31 -13.86
N ASN A 147 6.06 -3.24 -13.43
CA ASN A 147 4.99 -2.49 -14.10
C ASN A 147 4.96 -1.00 -13.72
N ARG A 148 5.88 -0.55 -12.86
CA ARG A 148 5.99 0.87 -12.50
C ARG A 148 6.25 1.75 -13.72
N LEU A 149 5.73 2.96 -13.68
CA LEU A 149 6.02 3.99 -14.67
C LEU A 149 7.51 4.37 -14.58
N LYS A 150 8.18 4.33 -15.74
CA LYS A 150 9.62 4.64 -15.84
C LYS A 150 9.91 6.12 -16.09
N GLY A 151 8.88 6.91 -16.37
CA GLY A 151 9.00 8.34 -16.69
C GLY A 151 7.64 8.99 -16.90
N ALA A 152 7.65 10.29 -17.13
CA ALA A 152 6.44 11.08 -17.32
C ALA A 152 5.76 10.81 -18.68
N LEU A 153 4.44 11.01 -18.72
CA LEU A 153 3.63 10.86 -19.93
C LEU A 153 2.82 12.14 -20.20
N ASN A 154 2.66 12.48 -21.49
CA ASN A 154 1.74 13.47 -22.02
C ASN A 154 0.78 12.77 -23.00
N ASN A 155 -0.51 12.73 -22.68
CA ASN A 155 -1.56 12.02 -23.42
C ASN A 155 -1.16 10.58 -23.78
N GLY A 156 -0.58 9.87 -22.81
CA GLY A 156 -0.13 8.48 -22.97
C GLY A 156 1.21 8.29 -23.69
N LYS A 157 1.88 9.36 -24.14
CA LYS A 157 3.20 9.30 -24.78
C LYS A 157 4.30 9.76 -23.84
N ALA A 158 5.48 9.13 -23.91
CA ALA A 158 6.62 9.52 -23.08
C ALA A 158 7.04 10.97 -23.34
N VAL A 159 7.35 11.70 -22.26
CA VAL A 159 7.84 13.08 -22.29
C VAL A 159 8.93 13.24 -21.23
N ASP A 160 9.93 14.08 -21.50
CA ASP A 160 10.94 14.42 -20.50
C ASP A 160 10.38 15.40 -19.45
N TYR A 161 10.94 15.37 -18.24
CA TYR A 161 10.46 16.19 -17.13
C TYR A 161 10.59 17.71 -17.38
N LYS A 162 11.60 18.17 -18.12
CA LYS A 162 11.75 19.62 -18.38
C LYS A 162 10.64 20.15 -19.28
N THR A 163 10.30 19.39 -20.31
CA THR A 163 9.17 19.71 -21.18
C THR A 163 7.84 19.64 -20.43
N LEU A 164 7.64 18.58 -19.62
CA LEU A 164 6.47 18.42 -18.78
C LEU A 164 6.24 19.65 -17.87
N ASP A 165 7.27 20.04 -17.12
CA ASP A 165 7.19 21.17 -16.18
C ASP A 165 6.87 22.48 -16.89
N LYS A 166 7.52 22.75 -18.03
CA LYS A 166 7.27 23.95 -18.83
C LYS A 166 5.82 24.02 -19.31
N GLU A 167 5.27 22.93 -19.80
CA GLU A 167 3.88 22.88 -20.29
C GLU A 167 2.87 23.05 -19.14
N ILE A 168 3.09 22.36 -18.01
CA ILE A 168 2.21 22.46 -16.84
C ILE A 168 2.21 23.89 -16.30
N VAL A 169 3.38 24.52 -16.11
CA VAL A 169 3.48 25.91 -15.64
C VAL A 169 2.79 26.87 -16.60
N THR A 170 2.94 26.67 -17.91
CA THR A 170 2.26 27.49 -18.92
C THR A 170 0.74 27.41 -18.77
N LYS A 171 0.18 26.20 -18.64
CA LYS A 171 -1.26 25.99 -18.45
C LYS A 171 -1.76 26.55 -17.11
N LEU A 172 -1.01 26.38 -16.03
CA LEU A 172 -1.35 26.94 -14.72
C LEU A 172 -1.44 28.48 -14.77
N ASN A 173 -0.51 29.15 -15.47
CA ASN A 173 -0.54 30.60 -15.64
C ASN A 173 -1.74 31.07 -16.48
N GLN A 174 -2.13 30.32 -17.52
CA GLN A 174 -3.35 30.60 -18.29
C GLN A 174 -4.61 30.47 -17.41
N ILE A 175 -4.67 29.43 -16.59
CA ILE A 175 -5.78 29.19 -15.67
C ILE A 175 -5.88 30.32 -14.64
N LYS A 176 -4.73 30.72 -14.07
CA LYS A 176 -4.64 31.88 -13.16
C LYS A 176 -5.20 33.14 -13.81
N ALA A 177 -4.82 33.43 -15.06
CA ALA A 177 -5.32 34.60 -15.80
C ALA A 177 -6.83 34.54 -16.06
N SER A 178 -7.40 33.33 -16.25
CA SER A 178 -8.84 33.14 -16.44
C SER A 178 -9.68 33.20 -15.15
N GLY A 179 -9.05 33.23 -13.98
CA GLY A 179 -9.74 33.20 -12.68
C GLY A 179 -10.40 31.87 -12.32
N LYS A 180 -10.22 30.82 -13.13
CA LYS A 180 -10.75 29.48 -12.82
C LYS A 180 -10.01 28.83 -11.65
N LYS A 181 -10.68 27.87 -11.00
CA LYS A 181 -10.13 27.17 -9.83
C LYS A 181 -9.08 26.13 -10.23
N ILE A 182 -8.10 25.94 -9.36
CA ILE A 182 -7.11 24.85 -9.42
C ILE A 182 -7.38 23.94 -8.23
N VAL A 183 -7.59 22.65 -8.47
CA VAL A 183 -7.93 21.71 -7.39
C VAL A 183 -6.85 20.65 -7.26
N PHE A 184 -6.28 20.55 -6.06
CA PHE A 184 -5.52 19.36 -5.65
C PHE A 184 -6.49 18.33 -5.08
N LEU A 185 -6.54 17.15 -5.68
CA LEU A 185 -7.30 16.01 -5.21
C LEU A 185 -6.32 14.95 -4.68
N THR A 186 -6.24 14.80 -3.37
CA THR A 186 -5.26 13.89 -2.76
C THR A 186 -5.94 12.83 -1.89
N GLY A 187 -5.27 11.70 -1.67
CA GLY A 187 -5.57 10.85 -0.51
C GLY A 187 -5.33 11.60 0.81
N THR A 188 -5.73 11.01 1.95
CA THR A 188 -5.36 11.56 3.26
C THR A 188 -3.84 11.53 3.44
N MET A 189 -3.22 12.70 3.62
CA MET A 189 -1.77 12.81 3.81
C MET A 189 -1.44 13.20 5.26
N ALA A 190 -0.39 12.59 5.80
CA ALA A 190 0.19 12.92 7.11
C ALA A 190 1.54 13.63 6.92
N SER A 191 1.55 14.80 6.26
CA SER A 191 2.78 15.49 5.86
C SER A 191 2.70 17.01 6.04
N PRO A 192 3.25 17.57 7.13
CA PRO A 192 3.31 19.01 7.35
C PRO A 192 4.09 19.77 6.26
N SER A 193 5.10 19.13 5.64
CA SER A 193 5.84 19.71 4.53
C SER A 193 4.99 19.84 3.27
N THR A 194 4.12 18.87 3.00
CA THR A 194 3.17 18.94 1.88
C THR A 194 2.10 19.99 2.14
N ASP A 195 1.58 20.08 3.36
CA ASP A 195 0.63 21.13 3.75
C ASP A 195 1.23 22.53 3.56
N LYS A 196 2.50 22.72 3.96
CA LYS A 196 3.26 23.95 3.73
C LYS A 196 3.44 24.24 2.23
N LEU A 197 3.80 23.23 1.43
CA LEU A 197 3.97 23.36 -0.01
C LEU A 197 2.65 23.79 -0.69
N LEU A 198 1.51 23.22 -0.29
CA LEU A 198 0.19 23.62 -0.80
C LEU A 198 -0.16 25.06 -0.41
N ALA A 199 0.20 25.49 0.81
CA ALA A 199 0.02 26.87 1.23
C ALA A 199 0.87 27.85 0.39
N GLU A 200 2.14 27.52 0.14
CA GLU A 200 3.03 28.30 -0.74
C GLU A 200 2.54 28.33 -2.19
N PHE A 201 2.05 27.20 -2.71
CA PHE A 201 1.44 27.12 -4.03
C PHE A 201 0.22 28.06 -4.12
N LYS A 202 -0.62 28.10 -3.09
CA LYS A 202 -1.81 28.95 -3.04
C LYS A 202 -1.48 30.44 -3.03
N VAL A 203 -0.34 30.86 -2.49
CA VAL A 203 0.13 32.26 -2.58
C VAL A 203 0.32 32.66 -4.04
N ASN A 204 0.90 31.79 -4.87
CA ASN A 204 1.13 32.04 -6.29
C ASN A 204 -0.13 31.83 -7.15
N TYR A 205 -1.02 30.93 -6.73
CA TYR A 205 -2.26 30.57 -7.41
C TYR A 205 -3.46 30.69 -6.45
N PRO A 206 -4.01 31.91 -6.24
CA PRO A 206 -4.98 32.19 -5.16
C PRO A 206 -6.29 31.40 -5.25
N THR A 207 -6.69 30.96 -6.44
CA THR A 207 -7.90 30.16 -6.69
C THR A 207 -7.70 28.67 -6.39
N THR A 208 -6.62 28.30 -5.72
CA THR A 208 -6.30 26.91 -5.37
C THR A 208 -7.15 26.42 -4.20
N GLU A 209 -7.77 25.26 -4.39
CA GLU A 209 -8.46 24.48 -3.36
C GLU A 209 -7.81 23.11 -3.20
N HIS A 210 -7.73 22.62 -1.96
CA HIS A 210 -7.29 21.26 -1.64
C HIS A 210 -8.49 20.46 -1.16
N ILE A 211 -8.72 19.32 -1.82
CA ILE A 211 -9.80 18.39 -1.52
C ILE A 211 -9.18 17.02 -1.25
N VAL A 212 -9.50 16.47 -0.09
CA VAL A 212 -9.07 15.12 0.29
C VAL A 212 -10.16 14.14 -0.12
N TYR A 213 -9.74 13.09 -0.82
CA TYR A 213 -10.56 11.99 -1.29
C TYR A 213 -10.04 10.67 -0.75
N ASP A 214 -10.85 10.01 0.08
CA ASP A 214 -10.57 8.67 0.58
C ASP A 214 -11.46 7.67 -0.17
N ALA A 215 -10.88 6.62 -0.74
CA ALA A 215 -11.64 5.58 -1.46
C ALA A 215 -12.65 4.86 -0.55
N VAL A 216 -12.25 4.60 0.71
CA VAL A 216 -13.14 4.14 1.78
C VAL A 216 -13.37 5.31 2.72
N SER A 217 -14.53 5.94 2.59
CA SER A 217 -14.85 7.19 3.30
C SER A 217 -15.07 6.96 4.80
N ALA A 218 -14.63 7.95 5.57
CA ALA A 218 -15.00 8.16 6.98
C ALA A 218 -15.66 9.54 7.19
N SER A 219 -16.18 10.17 6.13
CA SER A 219 -16.72 11.54 6.18
C SER A 219 -17.81 11.67 7.24
N ALA A 220 -18.74 10.72 7.33
CA ALA A 220 -19.82 10.78 8.32
C ALA A 220 -19.32 10.83 9.78
N ALA A 221 -18.23 10.11 10.09
CA ALA A 221 -17.60 10.16 11.41
C ALA A 221 -16.90 11.50 11.67
N LEU A 222 -16.23 12.04 10.64
CA LEU A 222 -15.59 13.36 10.69
C LEU A 222 -16.62 14.49 10.89
N ASP A 223 -17.73 14.47 10.13
CA ASP A 223 -18.85 15.40 10.22
C ASP A 223 -19.51 15.37 11.61
N ALA A 224 -19.71 14.16 12.16
CA ALA A 224 -20.30 13.99 13.49
C ALA A 224 -19.39 14.51 14.60
N PHE A 225 -18.08 14.26 14.50
CA PHE A 225 -17.11 14.74 15.46
C PHE A 225 -16.98 16.28 15.40
N GLU A 226 -16.99 16.87 14.20
CA GLU A 226 -17.04 18.32 14.00
C GLU A 226 -18.28 18.94 14.63
N THR A 227 -19.45 18.32 14.44
CA THR A 227 -20.72 18.79 15.02
C THR A 227 -20.69 18.77 16.56
N MET A 228 -20.06 17.76 17.17
CA MET A 228 -20.06 17.55 18.62
C MET A 228 -18.93 18.30 19.35
N TYR A 229 -17.78 18.49 18.69
CA TYR A 229 -16.53 18.95 19.31
C TYR A 229 -15.84 20.10 18.56
N GLY A 230 -16.42 20.59 17.45
CA GLY A 230 -15.95 21.77 16.72
C GLY A 230 -14.72 21.56 15.84
N THR A 231 -14.21 20.33 15.73
CA THR A 231 -13.05 20.01 14.88
C THR A 231 -13.34 18.80 13.99
N ARG A 232 -12.93 18.86 12.72
CA ARG A 232 -13.18 17.79 11.74
C ARG A 232 -12.06 16.74 11.75
N THR A 233 -12.03 15.93 12.80
CA THR A 233 -11.06 14.84 13.00
C THR A 233 -11.75 13.58 13.51
N LEU A 234 -11.02 12.47 13.62
CA LEU A 234 -11.57 11.25 14.21
C LEU A 234 -11.29 11.19 15.72
N PRO A 235 -12.23 10.69 16.53
CA PRO A 235 -11.95 10.37 17.94
C PRO A 235 -10.87 9.28 18.02
N ASN A 236 -10.04 9.34 19.07
CA ASN A 236 -9.04 8.32 19.34
C ASN A 236 -9.56 7.37 20.43
N TYR A 237 -9.91 6.15 20.03
CA TYR A 237 -10.46 5.13 20.91
C TYR A 237 -9.35 4.32 21.58
N LYS A 238 -9.33 4.34 22.92
CA LYS A 238 -8.39 3.60 23.78
C LYS A 238 -9.09 2.37 24.35
N PHE A 239 -9.13 1.29 23.56
CA PHE A 239 -9.83 0.05 23.93
C PHE A 239 -9.29 -0.61 25.20
N GLU A 240 -8.03 -0.34 25.55
CA GLU A 240 -7.39 -0.73 26.81
C GLU A 240 -8.02 -0.08 28.06
N ASN A 241 -8.85 0.96 27.89
CA ASN A 241 -9.56 1.62 28.98
C ASN A 241 -11.03 1.17 29.10
N ALA A 242 -11.48 0.21 28.29
CA ALA A 242 -12.86 -0.27 28.29
C ALA A 242 -13.00 -1.66 28.94
N ASP A 243 -13.90 -1.78 29.92
CA ASP A 243 -14.31 -3.05 30.55
C ASP A 243 -15.51 -3.64 29.81
N VAL A 244 -16.37 -2.82 29.18
CA VAL A 244 -17.51 -3.27 28.36
C VAL A 244 -17.52 -2.53 27.04
N ILE A 245 -17.43 -3.27 25.94
CA ILE A 245 -17.42 -2.76 24.56
C ILE A 245 -18.70 -3.23 23.88
N VAL A 246 -19.48 -2.28 23.37
CA VAL A 246 -20.64 -2.54 22.52
C VAL A 246 -20.38 -1.93 21.16
N SER A 247 -20.34 -2.77 20.13
CA SER A 247 -20.06 -2.35 18.77
C SER A 247 -21.25 -2.63 17.88
N ILE A 248 -21.68 -1.61 17.13
CA ILE A 248 -22.79 -1.69 16.17
C ILE A 248 -22.25 -1.39 14.77
N GLY A 249 -21.95 -2.45 14.03
CA GLY A 249 -21.46 -2.39 12.66
C GLY A 249 -20.03 -1.87 12.51
N ALA A 250 -19.26 -1.73 13.61
CA ALA A 250 -17.83 -1.39 13.55
C ALA A 250 -16.98 -2.67 13.54
N ASP A 251 -16.01 -2.72 12.63
CA ASP A 251 -14.98 -3.77 12.56
C ASP A 251 -13.62 -3.18 12.98
N PHE A 252 -13.51 -2.85 14.27
CA PHE A 252 -12.33 -2.16 14.83
C PHE A 252 -11.07 -3.05 14.90
N LEU A 253 -11.18 -4.36 14.71
CA LEU A 253 -10.04 -5.28 14.53
C LEU A 253 -9.69 -5.49 13.06
N GLY A 254 -10.47 -4.91 12.14
CA GLY A 254 -10.15 -4.78 10.73
C GLY A 254 -9.68 -3.35 10.43
N ASP A 255 -10.13 -2.81 9.29
CA ASP A 255 -9.65 -1.52 8.78
C ASP A 255 -10.50 -0.30 9.18
N TRP A 256 -11.46 -0.48 10.11
CA TRP A 256 -12.35 0.61 10.54
C TRP A 256 -11.55 1.81 11.05
N LEU A 257 -11.82 3.00 10.47
CA LEU A 257 -11.13 4.25 10.79
C LEU A 257 -9.59 4.17 10.70
N GLY A 258 -9.07 3.32 9.83
CA GLY A 258 -7.63 3.10 9.62
C GLY A 258 -6.98 2.18 10.65
N GLY A 259 -7.75 1.28 11.29
CA GLY A 259 -7.25 0.16 12.11
C GLY A 259 -6.41 0.57 13.33
N GLY A 260 -5.62 -0.36 13.86
CA GLY A 260 -4.65 -0.09 14.94
C GLY A 260 -5.24 -0.14 16.36
N TYR A 261 -6.38 -0.80 16.54
CA TYR A 261 -7.03 -0.97 17.84
C TYR A 261 -6.79 -2.36 18.46
N GLU A 262 -6.12 -3.24 17.74
CA GLU A 262 -5.91 -4.66 18.06
C GLU A 262 -5.13 -4.82 19.36
N LYS A 263 -4.03 -4.05 19.53
CA LYS A 263 -3.21 -4.09 20.74
C LYS A 263 -3.98 -3.64 21.99
N GLY A 264 -4.69 -2.51 21.88
CA GLY A 264 -5.50 -1.97 22.96
C GLY A 264 -6.61 -2.93 23.37
N TYR A 265 -7.32 -3.49 22.39
CA TYR A 265 -8.32 -4.53 22.60
C TYR A 265 -7.72 -5.76 23.30
N ALA A 266 -6.65 -6.34 22.76
CA ALA A 266 -6.05 -7.57 23.26
C ALA A 266 -5.53 -7.46 24.70
N THR A 267 -5.09 -6.27 25.13
CA THR A 267 -4.55 -6.03 26.48
C THR A 267 -5.55 -6.43 27.57
N ASN A 268 -6.83 -6.15 27.38
CA ASN A 268 -7.89 -6.47 28.36
C ASN A 268 -8.59 -7.82 28.11
N ARG A 269 -8.13 -8.59 27.12
CA ARG A 269 -8.64 -9.95 26.84
C ARG A 269 -7.88 -11.05 27.59
N VAL A 270 -6.79 -10.70 28.27
CA VAL A 270 -6.05 -11.62 29.14
C VAL A 270 -6.72 -11.63 30.52
N PRO A 271 -7.22 -12.79 31.03
CA PRO A 271 -7.97 -12.88 32.28
C PRO A 271 -7.09 -12.77 33.53
N LYS A 272 -6.32 -11.68 33.66
CA LYS A 272 -5.53 -11.41 34.85
C LYS A 272 -6.47 -11.10 36.01
N ASN A 273 -6.30 -11.78 37.14
CA ASN A 273 -7.12 -11.62 38.34
C ASN A 273 -8.63 -11.85 38.11
N GLY A 274 -8.98 -12.73 37.16
CA GLY A 274 -10.37 -13.07 36.85
C GLY A 274 -11.18 -11.96 36.17
N LYS A 275 -10.52 -10.90 35.67
CA LYS A 275 -11.16 -9.81 34.92
C LYS A 275 -10.79 -9.88 33.45
N MET A 276 -11.78 -9.68 32.59
CA MET A 276 -11.61 -9.60 31.15
C MET A 276 -12.63 -8.59 30.62
N SER A 277 -12.25 -7.78 29.63
CA SER A 277 -13.22 -6.89 28.97
C SER A 277 -14.31 -7.72 28.29
N GLN A 278 -15.56 -7.31 28.41
CA GLN A 278 -16.68 -7.93 27.71
C GLN A 278 -16.90 -7.23 26.37
N HIS A 279 -17.04 -7.99 25.30
CA HIS A 279 -17.31 -7.47 23.96
C HIS A 279 -18.61 -8.04 23.39
N ILE A 280 -19.54 -7.15 23.06
CA ILE A 280 -20.83 -7.43 22.44
C ILE A 280 -20.88 -6.79 21.05
N GLN A 281 -20.90 -7.63 20.02
CA GLN A 281 -20.94 -7.22 18.62
C GLN A 281 -22.35 -7.35 18.05
N PHE A 282 -22.84 -6.29 17.42
CA PHE A 282 -24.01 -6.28 16.56
C PHE A 282 -23.57 -5.96 15.13
N GLU A 283 -23.75 -6.88 14.19
CA GLU A 283 -23.27 -6.69 12.82
C GLU A 283 -24.06 -7.48 11.79
N SER A 284 -23.94 -7.09 10.52
CA SER A 284 -24.55 -7.83 9.40
C SER A 284 -23.63 -8.93 8.90
N ASN A 285 -22.43 -8.55 8.46
CA ASN A 285 -21.41 -9.48 8.00
C ASN A 285 -20.68 -10.09 9.19
N MET A 286 -20.05 -11.25 9.03
CA MET A 286 -19.13 -11.78 10.03
C MET A 286 -17.76 -11.14 9.83
N SER A 287 -17.29 -10.38 10.82
CA SER A 287 -16.01 -9.68 10.80
C SER A 287 -14.97 -10.32 11.73
N LEU A 288 -13.72 -9.86 11.67
CA LEU A 288 -12.69 -10.24 12.64
C LEU A 288 -13.07 -9.78 14.04
N THR A 289 -13.62 -8.57 14.16
CA THR A 289 -14.20 -8.06 15.41
C THR A 289 -15.29 -9.00 15.94
N GLY A 290 -16.25 -9.39 15.11
CA GLY A 290 -17.34 -10.27 15.53
C GLY A 290 -16.90 -11.69 15.89
N ALA A 291 -15.91 -12.25 15.19
CA ALA A 291 -15.33 -13.55 15.51
C ALA A 291 -14.62 -13.57 16.88
N ASN A 292 -14.10 -12.42 17.31
CA ASN A 292 -13.42 -12.26 18.60
C ASN A 292 -14.34 -11.72 19.71
N ALA A 293 -15.65 -11.54 19.46
CA ALA A 293 -16.62 -11.07 20.44
C ALA A 293 -17.09 -12.18 21.38
N ASP A 294 -17.44 -11.82 22.62
CA ASP A 294 -18.05 -12.79 23.56
C ASP A 294 -19.49 -13.10 23.16
N LYS A 295 -20.20 -12.09 22.64
CA LYS A 295 -21.54 -12.24 22.10
C LYS A 295 -21.63 -11.53 20.76
N ARG A 296 -22.11 -12.25 19.75
CA ARG A 296 -22.33 -11.73 18.41
C ARG A 296 -23.80 -11.89 18.03
N PHE A 297 -24.41 -10.79 17.59
CA PHE A 297 -25.81 -10.76 17.15
C PHE A 297 -25.89 -10.27 15.71
N ALA A 298 -26.52 -11.07 14.85
CA ALA A 298 -26.77 -10.69 13.47
C ALA A 298 -27.92 -9.68 13.39
N LEU A 299 -27.67 -8.56 12.71
CA LEU A 299 -28.67 -7.53 12.39
C LEU A 299 -28.56 -7.14 10.92
N LYS A 300 -29.68 -6.88 10.24
CA LYS A 300 -29.65 -6.32 8.88
C LYS A 300 -29.12 -4.88 8.91
N PRO A 301 -28.49 -4.36 7.84
CA PRO A 301 -28.04 -2.97 7.79
C PRO A 301 -29.16 -1.97 8.08
N SER A 302 -30.39 -2.27 7.64
CA SER A 302 -31.61 -1.48 7.91
C SER A 302 -32.03 -1.46 9.38
N GLU A 303 -31.58 -2.43 10.18
CA GLU A 303 -31.95 -2.58 11.60
C GLU A 303 -30.91 -1.96 12.54
N GLN A 304 -29.64 -1.85 12.11
CA GLN A 304 -28.55 -1.35 12.95
C GLN A 304 -28.78 0.09 13.46
N LYS A 305 -29.38 0.97 12.65
CA LYS A 305 -29.74 2.33 13.09
C LYS A 305 -30.76 2.30 14.23
N PHE A 306 -31.78 1.45 14.12
CA PHE A 306 -32.78 1.29 15.19
C PHE A 306 -32.18 0.65 16.44
N ALA A 307 -31.26 -0.31 16.28
CA ALA A 307 -30.54 -0.90 17.40
C ALA A 307 -29.74 0.14 18.19
N LEU A 308 -29.04 1.05 17.49
CA LEU A 308 -28.30 2.14 18.11
C LEU A 308 -29.21 3.15 18.81
N ILE A 309 -30.37 3.51 18.21
CA ILE A 309 -31.36 4.38 18.85
C ILE A 309 -31.94 3.69 20.11
N ASN A 310 -32.28 2.40 20.03
CA ASN A 310 -32.80 1.63 21.16
C ASN A 310 -31.76 1.53 22.29
N LEU A 311 -30.48 1.37 21.95
CA LEU A 311 -29.37 1.41 22.91
C LEU A 311 -29.28 2.78 23.59
N TYR A 312 -29.32 3.87 22.82
CA TYR A 312 -29.32 5.24 23.34
C TYR A 312 -30.48 5.50 24.29
N ASN A 313 -31.70 5.13 23.91
CA ASN A 313 -32.90 5.28 24.74
C ASN A 313 -32.78 4.48 26.04
N ALA A 314 -32.34 3.23 25.96
CA ALA A 314 -32.14 2.37 27.13
C ALA A 314 -31.06 2.92 28.08
N ILE A 315 -29.99 3.53 27.56
CA ILE A 315 -28.91 4.13 28.35
C ILE A 315 -29.36 5.45 28.99
N THR A 316 -29.90 6.38 28.21
CA THR A 316 -30.15 7.75 28.65
C THR A 316 -31.51 7.96 29.31
N GLY A 317 -32.45 7.03 29.13
CA GLY A 317 -33.85 7.19 29.55
C GLY A 317 -34.67 8.11 28.64
N LYS A 318 -34.09 8.61 27.55
CA LYS A 318 -34.81 9.39 26.53
C LYS A 318 -35.64 8.49 25.61
N SER A 319 -36.55 9.11 24.87
CA SER A 319 -37.45 8.41 23.93
C SER A 319 -37.33 9.02 22.52
N LEU A 320 -36.20 8.75 21.86
CA LEU A 320 -36.06 9.02 20.43
C LEU A 320 -36.91 8.02 19.63
N THR A 321 -37.51 8.47 18.53
CA THR A 321 -38.33 7.61 17.66
C THR A 321 -37.48 6.46 17.09
N SER A 322 -37.96 5.23 17.25
CA SER A 322 -37.27 4.02 16.80
C SER A 322 -38.25 2.94 16.38
N LYS A 323 -37.73 1.80 15.94
CA LYS A 323 -38.49 0.57 15.64
C LYS A 323 -37.93 -0.60 16.46
N ALA A 324 -38.76 -1.62 16.65
CA ALA A 324 -38.32 -2.86 17.25
C ALA A 324 -37.29 -3.55 16.35
N THR A 325 -36.31 -4.20 16.96
CA THR A 325 -35.33 -5.04 16.26
C THR A 325 -35.40 -6.49 16.76
N PRO A 326 -34.96 -7.48 15.97
CA PRO A 326 -34.89 -8.87 16.42
C PRO A 326 -34.02 -9.08 17.67
N GLN A 327 -33.15 -8.12 18.00
CA GLN A 327 -32.16 -8.22 19.06
C GLN A 327 -32.40 -7.25 20.23
N ASP A 328 -33.61 -6.70 20.38
CA ASP A 328 -33.92 -5.71 21.43
C ASP A 328 -33.67 -6.22 22.85
N ALA A 329 -33.86 -7.52 23.11
CA ALA A 329 -33.51 -8.12 24.39
C ALA A 329 -32.00 -8.04 24.67
N ALA A 330 -31.17 -8.34 23.68
CA ALA A 330 -29.71 -8.23 23.77
C ALA A 330 -29.26 -6.77 23.89
N ILE A 331 -29.89 -5.85 23.17
CA ILE A 331 -29.63 -4.40 23.26
C ILE A 331 -29.92 -3.87 24.66
N LYS A 332 -31.05 -4.26 25.26
CA LYS A 332 -31.39 -3.90 26.65
C LYS A 332 -30.37 -4.45 27.64
N GLN A 333 -29.88 -5.68 27.43
CA GLN A 333 -28.82 -6.23 28.28
C GLN A 333 -27.49 -5.49 28.10
N ALA A 334 -27.11 -5.18 26.87
CA ALA A 334 -25.91 -4.39 26.56
C ALA A 334 -25.97 -3.01 27.22
N ALA A 335 -27.13 -2.35 27.20
CA ALA A 335 -27.36 -1.08 27.89
C ALA A 335 -27.15 -1.18 29.40
N LYS A 336 -27.65 -2.25 30.04
CA LYS A 336 -27.42 -2.50 31.48
C LYS A 336 -25.94 -2.67 31.79
N ASN A 337 -25.22 -3.47 30.99
CA ASN A 337 -23.79 -3.71 31.18
C ASN A 337 -22.98 -2.42 31.02
N LEU A 338 -23.30 -1.59 30.01
CA LEU A 338 -22.67 -0.28 29.82
C LEU A 338 -22.93 0.67 30.99
N LYS A 339 -24.17 0.74 31.50
CA LYS A 339 -24.49 1.56 32.69
C LYS A 339 -23.70 1.12 33.92
N GLN A 340 -23.57 -0.19 34.13
CA GLN A 340 -22.79 -0.74 35.24
C GLN A 340 -21.30 -0.44 35.10
N ALA A 341 -20.77 -0.46 33.87
CA ALA A 341 -19.38 -0.12 33.59
C ALA A 341 -19.08 1.39 33.72
N GLY A 342 -20.09 2.26 33.55
CA GLY A 342 -19.95 3.72 33.66
C GLY A 342 -18.86 4.24 32.72
N SER A 343 -17.86 4.93 33.29
CA SER A 343 -16.73 5.50 32.55
C SER A 343 -15.83 4.46 31.87
N LYS A 344 -16.05 3.17 32.11
CA LYS A 344 -15.35 2.06 31.44
C LYS A 344 -16.19 1.38 30.37
N GLY A 345 -17.37 1.91 30.05
CA GLY A 345 -18.16 1.48 28.90
C GLY A 345 -17.70 2.18 27.62
N LEU A 346 -17.69 1.47 26.50
CA LEU A 346 -17.37 2.01 25.18
C LEU A 346 -18.44 1.58 24.17
N VAL A 347 -18.95 2.54 23.41
CA VAL A 347 -19.82 2.30 22.26
C VAL A 347 -19.16 2.80 20.97
N VAL A 348 -19.06 1.93 19.97
CA VAL A 348 -18.53 2.28 18.64
C VAL A 348 -19.52 1.89 17.56
N THR A 349 -19.51 2.63 16.45
CA THR A 349 -20.35 2.31 15.29
C THR A 349 -19.65 2.53 13.96
N GLY A 350 -19.89 1.60 13.03
CA GLY A 350 -19.43 1.70 11.63
C GLY A 350 -20.53 2.12 10.66
N ILE A 351 -21.68 2.57 11.16
CA ILE A 351 -22.76 3.07 10.31
C ILE A 351 -22.31 4.39 9.66
N GLN A 352 -22.33 4.44 8.33
CA GLN A 352 -21.97 5.62 7.53
C GLN A 352 -23.15 6.62 7.49
N ASP A 353 -23.49 7.17 8.64
CA ASP A 353 -24.54 8.18 8.83
C ASP A 353 -24.13 9.12 9.97
N VAL A 354 -24.20 10.44 9.73
CA VAL A 354 -23.76 11.46 10.69
C VAL A 354 -24.54 11.34 12.01
N ASN A 355 -25.85 11.10 11.97
CA ASN A 355 -26.67 10.99 13.17
C ASN A 355 -26.35 9.72 13.97
N ALA A 356 -26.06 8.61 13.29
CA ALA A 356 -25.61 7.39 13.97
C ALA A 356 -24.27 7.62 14.68
N GLN A 357 -23.31 8.26 14.03
CA GLN A 357 -22.02 8.60 14.63
C GLN A 357 -22.18 9.56 15.82
N VAL A 358 -23.04 10.59 15.69
CA VAL A 358 -23.39 11.50 16.79
C VAL A 358 -24.01 10.74 17.97
N LEU A 359 -24.90 9.78 17.72
CA LEU A 359 -25.51 8.97 18.79
C LEU A 359 -24.47 8.15 19.54
N ALA A 360 -23.53 7.49 18.85
CA ALA A 360 -22.46 6.74 19.51
C ALA A 360 -21.58 7.67 20.38
N LEU A 361 -21.18 8.83 19.85
CA LEU A 361 -20.46 9.86 20.61
C LEU A 361 -21.26 10.36 21.81
N ALA A 362 -22.56 10.57 21.66
CA ALA A 362 -23.44 11.02 22.73
C ALA A 362 -23.61 9.98 23.83
N ILE A 363 -23.65 8.68 23.49
CA ILE A 363 -23.63 7.59 24.48
C ILE A 363 -22.31 7.62 25.26
N ASN A 364 -21.18 7.68 24.57
CA ASN A 364 -19.86 7.72 25.22
C ASN A 364 -19.70 8.94 26.13
N LYS A 365 -20.20 10.10 25.69
CA LYS A 365 -20.24 11.33 26.51
C LYS A 365 -21.13 11.17 27.74
N TYR A 366 -22.31 10.55 27.59
CA TYR A 366 -23.21 10.28 28.71
C TYR A 366 -22.60 9.32 29.74
N LEU A 367 -21.86 8.30 29.29
CA LEU A 367 -21.15 7.36 30.14
C LEU A 367 -19.88 7.95 30.78
N ALA A 368 -19.44 9.14 30.35
CA ALA A 368 -18.13 9.71 30.66
C ALA A 368 -16.98 8.71 30.38
N SER A 369 -17.03 8.07 29.19
CA SER A 369 -16.09 7.00 28.83
C SER A 369 -14.64 7.47 28.78
N ASN A 370 -13.77 6.81 29.54
CA ASN A 370 -12.31 7.00 29.52
C ASN A 370 -11.64 6.41 28.27
N ALA A 371 -12.40 5.66 27.46
CA ALA A 371 -11.94 5.03 26.24
C ALA A 371 -12.07 5.95 25.01
N VAL A 372 -12.63 7.15 25.13
CA VAL A 372 -12.77 8.10 24.02
C VAL A 372 -11.93 9.34 24.28
N ASP A 373 -10.79 9.46 23.61
CA ASP A 373 -9.98 10.66 23.64
C ASP A 373 -10.44 11.63 22.54
N THR A 374 -10.93 12.78 22.98
CA THR A 374 -11.49 13.85 22.14
C THR A 374 -10.50 15.00 21.93
N VAL A 375 -9.35 14.97 22.61
CA VAL A 375 -8.30 15.98 22.52
C VAL A 375 -7.17 15.49 21.62
N ASN A 376 -6.64 14.29 21.89
CA ASN A 376 -5.59 13.66 21.08
C ASN A 376 -6.23 12.85 19.95
N THR A 377 -6.77 13.57 18.97
CA THR A 377 -7.55 13.00 17.87
C THR A 377 -6.70 12.24 16.84
N LYS A 378 -7.34 11.32 16.11
CA LYS A 378 -6.73 10.52 15.05
C LYS A 378 -6.90 11.22 13.70
N ASN A 379 -5.80 11.36 12.97
CA ASN A 379 -5.72 12.10 11.70
C ASN A 379 -5.50 11.19 10.48
N THR A 380 -5.80 9.90 10.60
CA THR A 380 -5.60 8.90 9.54
C THR A 380 -6.62 9.00 8.41
N ARG A 381 -7.71 9.74 8.59
CA ARG A 381 -8.70 10.03 7.54
C ARG A 381 -9.10 11.51 7.61
N LYS A 382 -9.17 12.16 6.45
CA LYS A 382 -9.56 13.57 6.31
C LYS A 382 -10.46 13.83 5.09
N GLY A 383 -10.94 12.77 4.43
CA GLY A 383 -11.82 12.87 3.27
C GLY A 383 -13.09 13.68 3.52
N ASN A 384 -13.61 14.30 2.46
CA ASN A 384 -14.87 15.04 2.50
C ASN A 384 -15.71 14.76 1.25
N ASP A 385 -16.73 13.91 1.40
CA ASP A 385 -17.55 13.42 0.29
C ASP A 385 -18.34 14.56 -0.38
N ASN A 386 -18.79 15.54 0.41
CA ASN A 386 -19.51 16.71 -0.09
C ASN A 386 -18.61 17.59 -0.98
N LYS A 387 -17.35 17.81 -0.60
CA LYS A 387 -16.37 18.54 -1.42
C LYS A 387 -16.04 17.79 -2.71
N VAL A 388 -15.94 16.47 -2.67
CA VAL A 388 -15.70 15.65 -3.87
C VAL A 388 -16.90 15.68 -4.81
N ALA A 389 -18.12 15.56 -4.30
CA ALA A 389 -19.35 15.71 -5.11
C ALA A 389 -19.45 17.11 -5.74
N LYS A 390 -19.10 18.16 -4.98
CA LYS A 390 -19.01 19.53 -5.48
C LYS A 390 -17.94 19.69 -6.57
N LEU A 391 -16.77 19.09 -6.40
CA LEU A 391 -15.71 19.10 -7.42
C LEU A 391 -16.21 18.54 -8.75
N ILE A 392 -16.88 17.39 -8.74
CA ILE A 392 -17.44 16.77 -9.95
C ILE A 392 -18.45 17.70 -10.63
N THR A 393 -19.32 18.33 -9.83
CA THR A 393 -20.32 19.29 -10.33
C THR A 393 -19.66 20.54 -10.94
N ASP A 394 -18.68 21.12 -10.25
CA ASP A 394 -17.95 22.32 -10.69
C ASP A 394 -17.10 22.04 -11.93
N MET A 395 -16.50 20.85 -12.04
CA MET A 395 -15.80 20.38 -13.26
C MET A 395 -16.76 20.30 -14.43
N ASN A 396 -17.93 19.68 -14.23
CA ASN A 396 -18.93 19.53 -15.29
C ASN A 396 -19.56 20.86 -15.73
N SER A 397 -19.57 21.85 -14.85
CA SER A 397 -20.04 23.22 -15.14
C SER A 397 -18.95 24.13 -15.74
N GLY A 398 -17.71 23.64 -15.88
CA GLY A 398 -16.60 24.39 -16.49
C GLY A 398 -15.89 25.40 -15.56
N ASN A 399 -16.20 25.36 -14.26
CA ASN A 399 -15.66 26.26 -13.23
C ASN A 399 -14.25 25.88 -12.76
N ILE A 400 -13.84 24.64 -13.01
CA ILE A 400 -12.50 24.12 -12.68
C ILE A 400 -11.58 24.23 -13.90
N GLY A 401 -10.43 24.88 -13.72
CA GLY A 401 -9.41 25.02 -14.75
C GLY A 401 -8.36 23.91 -14.71
N ALA A 402 -7.97 23.48 -13.51
CA ALA A 402 -7.04 22.36 -13.31
C ALA A 402 -7.49 21.38 -12.24
N VAL A 403 -7.17 20.11 -12.43
CA VAL A 403 -7.21 19.07 -11.41
C VAL A 403 -5.87 18.35 -11.34
N ILE A 404 -5.23 18.37 -10.17
CA ILE A 404 -3.97 17.69 -9.90
C ILE A 404 -4.25 16.58 -8.88
N ILE A 405 -4.04 15.33 -9.29
CA ILE A 405 -4.41 14.14 -8.53
C ILE A 405 -3.14 13.49 -7.97
N ASN A 406 -3.09 13.23 -6.67
CA ASN A 406 -1.95 12.57 -6.02
C ASN A 406 -2.42 11.48 -5.05
N GLN A 407 -1.85 10.28 -5.15
CA GLN A 407 -2.24 9.12 -4.32
C GLN A 407 -3.75 8.83 -4.33
N ALA A 408 -4.40 8.96 -5.49
CA ALA A 408 -5.81 8.69 -5.64
C ALA A 408 -6.11 8.09 -7.03
N ASN A 409 -7.12 7.21 -7.11
CA ASN A 409 -7.60 6.64 -8.36
C ASN A 409 -9.13 6.77 -8.49
N PRO A 410 -9.69 7.99 -8.56
CA PRO A 410 -11.12 8.21 -8.49
C PRO A 410 -11.90 7.56 -9.65
N VAL A 411 -11.27 7.36 -10.82
CA VAL A 411 -11.93 6.66 -11.94
C VAL A 411 -12.28 5.21 -11.56
N TYR A 412 -11.43 4.55 -10.78
CA TYR A 412 -11.67 3.19 -10.31
C TYR A 412 -12.61 3.15 -9.10
N THR A 413 -12.40 4.05 -8.12
CA THR A 413 -13.03 3.93 -6.80
C THR A 413 -14.29 4.76 -6.59
N LEU A 414 -14.57 5.79 -7.40
CA LEU A 414 -15.82 6.55 -7.28
C LEU A 414 -17.01 5.78 -7.84
N ALA A 415 -18.11 5.75 -7.08
CA ALA A 415 -19.37 5.16 -7.53
C ALA A 415 -19.93 5.84 -8.80
N ASN A 416 -19.71 7.16 -8.94
CA ASN A 416 -20.12 7.95 -10.11
C ASN A 416 -18.92 8.37 -10.99
N SER A 417 -17.95 7.47 -11.18
CA SER A 417 -16.73 7.75 -11.97
C SER A 417 -16.98 8.26 -13.39
N LYS A 418 -18.11 7.90 -14.01
CA LYS A 418 -18.52 8.42 -15.34
C LYS A 418 -18.61 9.95 -15.36
N ASP A 419 -19.21 10.55 -14.36
CA ASP A 419 -19.36 12.01 -14.28
C ASP A 419 -18.01 12.69 -14.00
N PHE A 420 -17.14 12.02 -13.24
CA PHE A 420 -15.77 12.48 -13.01
C PHE A 420 -14.97 12.49 -14.32
N ILE A 421 -15.05 11.43 -15.15
CA ILE A 421 -14.40 11.38 -16.47
C ILE A 421 -14.94 12.48 -17.39
N LEU A 422 -16.25 12.71 -17.41
CA LEU A 422 -16.86 13.79 -18.19
C LEU A 422 -16.34 15.17 -17.77
N GLY A 423 -16.18 15.38 -16.46
CA GLY A 423 -15.57 16.58 -15.92
C GLY A 423 -14.09 16.71 -16.29
N LEU A 424 -13.30 15.64 -16.25
CA LEU A 424 -11.87 15.66 -16.61
C LEU A 424 -11.64 16.09 -18.07
N LYS A 425 -12.56 15.80 -18.98
CA LYS A 425 -12.50 16.25 -20.37
C LYS A 425 -12.73 17.76 -20.55
N LYS A 426 -13.33 18.42 -19.55
CA LYS A 426 -13.69 19.85 -19.59
C LYS A 426 -12.65 20.76 -18.94
N VAL A 427 -11.72 20.21 -18.16
CA VAL A 427 -10.67 21.00 -17.51
C VAL A 427 -9.53 21.29 -18.49
N THR A 428 -8.92 22.46 -18.37
CA THR A 428 -7.78 22.88 -19.21
C THR A 428 -6.55 22.01 -18.94
N LEU A 429 -6.34 21.64 -17.67
CA LEU A 429 -5.20 20.86 -17.21
C LEU A 429 -5.65 19.72 -16.29
N SER A 430 -5.22 18.50 -16.58
CA SER A 430 -5.36 17.36 -15.68
C SER A 430 -4.03 16.63 -15.53
N VAL A 431 -3.61 16.41 -14.28
CA VAL A 431 -2.33 15.80 -13.93
C VAL A 431 -2.58 14.70 -12.91
N ALA A 432 -1.96 13.53 -13.08
CA ALA A 432 -1.94 12.48 -12.06
C ALA A 432 -0.49 12.14 -11.67
N PHE A 433 -0.24 12.07 -10.36
CA PHE A 433 0.98 11.54 -9.77
C PHE A 433 0.72 10.09 -9.35
N THR A 434 1.44 9.14 -9.94
CA THR A 434 1.25 7.71 -9.66
C THR A 434 2.50 6.91 -9.98
N SER A 435 2.72 5.81 -9.24
CA SER A 435 3.86 4.93 -9.46
C SER A 435 3.63 3.92 -10.58
N SER A 436 2.38 3.65 -10.95
CA SER A 436 1.99 2.64 -11.95
C SER A 436 0.82 3.12 -12.81
N PRO A 437 0.64 2.62 -14.05
CA PRO A 437 -0.54 2.94 -14.85
C PRO A 437 -1.84 2.58 -14.10
N SER A 438 -2.78 3.53 -14.02
CA SER A 438 -4.08 3.36 -13.36
C SER A 438 -5.23 3.75 -14.28
N GLU A 439 -6.46 3.44 -13.89
CA GLU A 439 -7.67 3.89 -14.60
C GLU A 439 -7.70 5.41 -14.71
N THR A 440 -7.33 6.12 -13.65
CA THR A 440 -7.26 7.60 -13.67
C THR A 440 -6.15 8.10 -14.59
N SER A 441 -4.97 7.46 -14.60
CA SER A 441 -3.86 7.91 -15.44
C SER A 441 -4.16 7.82 -16.95
N LYS A 442 -5.12 6.98 -17.36
CA LYS A 442 -5.60 6.88 -18.74
C LYS A 442 -6.49 8.03 -19.19
N HIS A 443 -7.04 8.80 -18.25
CA HIS A 443 -8.02 9.86 -18.51
C HIS A 443 -7.49 11.28 -18.23
N VAL A 444 -6.25 11.41 -17.76
CA VAL A 444 -5.60 12.70 -17.55
C VAL A 444 -4.68 13.05 -18.72
N GLN A 445 -4.40 14.35 -18.90
CA GLN A 445 -3.47 14.82 -19.92
C GLN A 445 -2.03 14.49 -19.57
N TYR A 446 -1.64 14.63 -18.30
CA TYR A 446 -0.27 14.42 -17.85
C TYR A 446 -0.20 13.38 -16.73
N VAL A 447 0.81 12.52 -16.81
CA VAL A 447 1.13 11.56 -15.76
C VAL A 447 2.56 11.79 -15.31
N ASN A 448 2.76 12.01 -14.03
CA ASN A 448 4.07 12.12 -13.41
C ASN A 448 4.35 10.82 -12.62
N ALA A 449 5.46 10.16 -12.94
CA ALA A 449 5.85 8.89 -12.33
C ALA A 449 6.47 9.14 -10.94
N THR A 450 5.95 8.47 -9.90
CA THR A 450 6.41 8.61 -8.50
C THR A 450 7.02 7.34 -7.91
#